data_AF-A0A379UYL5-F1
#
_entry.id   AF-A0A379UYL5-F1
#
_cell.length_a   1.000
_cell.length_b   1.000
_cell.length_c   1.000
_cell.angle_alpha   90.00
_cell.angle_beta   90.00
_cell.angle_gamma   90.00
#
_symmetry.space_group_name_H-M   'P 1'
#
loop_
_entity.id
_entity.type
_entity.pdbx_description
1 polymer ?
#
loop_
_entity_poly.entity_id
_entity_poly.type
_entity_poly.pdbx_seq_one_letter_code
_entity_poly.pdbx_strand_id
1 'polypeptide(L)'
;MSVRPEPIKVGNTLILSTDSGGIDVGKLVLDYQEKPHQFTVKNFELKTIFADEWKPDPQTKQVIDGWNKKLDKVVQQTVAQSPVELTRAYGESSSLGNLAADALLFTAGKRHPVSAY
;
A
#
# COMPACT_ATOMS: atom_id res chain seq x y z
N MET A 1 5.56 2.87 -9.49
CA MET A 1 4.93 3.62 -10.59
C MET A 1 4.01 4.61 -9.95
N SER A 2 4.21 5.91 -10.17
CA SER A 2 3.31 6.97 -9.69
C SER A 2 2.17 7.14 -10.70
N VAL A 3 0.93 7.28 -10.22
CA VAL A 3 -0.25 7.52 -11.09
C VAL A 3 -0.24 8.95 -11.58
N ARG A 4 -0.86 9.19 -12.74
CA ARG A 4 -1.01 10.55 -13.27
C ARG A 4 -1.98 11.35 -12.41
N PRO A 5 -1.67 12.62 -12.11
CA PRO A 5 -2.55 13.51 -11.36
C PRO A 5 -3.75 14.03 -12.17
N GLU A 6 -3.85 13.68 -13.46
CA GLU A 6 -4.94 14.07 -14.35
C GLU A 6 -5.66 12.84 -14.93
N PRO A 7 -6.99 12.93 -15.21
CA PRO A 7 -7.73 11.85 -15.85
C PRO A 7 -7.19 11.52 -17.24
N ILE A 8 -7.03 10.23 -17.55
CA ILE A 8 -6.73 9.81 -18.93
C ILE A 8 -8.05 9.70 -19.68
N LYS A 9 -8.23 10.52 -20.72
CA LYS A 9 -9.43 10.50 -21.55
C LYS A 9 -9.25 9.59 -22.77
N VAL A 10 -10.13 8.60 -22.92
CA VAL A 10 -10.18 7.69 -24.07
C VAL A 10 -11.60 7.69 -24.63
N GLY A 11 -11.82 8.39 -25.75
CA GLY A 11 -13.17 8.66 -26.25
C GLY A 11 -13.99 9.49 -25.26
N ASN A 12 -15.17 8.99 -24.88
CA ASN A 12 -16.01 9.60 -23.84
C ASN A 12 -15.74 9.04 -22.43
N THR A 13 -14.76 8.13 -22.29
CA THR A 13 -14.43 7.47 -21.02
C THR A 13 -13.30 8.23 -20.32
N LEU A 14 -13.46 8.47 -19.02
CA LEU A 14 -12.41 8.96 -18.13
C LEU A 14 -11.83 7.78 -17.34
N ILE A 15 -10.52 7.58 -17.41
CA ILE A 15 -9.79 6.57 -16.64
C ILE A 15 -9.14 7.26 -15.45
N LEU A 16 -9.43 6.76 -14.25
CA LEU A 16 -8.97 7.29 -12.97
C LEU A 16 -8.37 6.15 -12.13
N SER A 17 -7.29 6.45 -11.41
CA SER A 17 -6.68 5.53 -10.43
C SER A 17 -5.94 6.34 -9.37
N THR A 18 -5.54 5.68 -8.28
CA THR A 18 -4.77 6.22 -7.16
C THR A 18 -3.47 5.44 -6.96
N ASP A 19 -2.51 5.98 -6.20
CA ASP A 19 -1.20 5.37 -5.92
C ASP A 19 -1.25 4.20 -4.93
N SER A 20 -2.47 3.71 -4.63
CA SER A 20 -2.78 2.65 -3.66
C SER A 20 -2.44 3.01 -2.21
N GLY A 21 -2.71 2.09 -1.26
CA GLY A 21 -2.33 2.23 0.14
C GLY A 21 -2.95 3.40 0.92
N GLY A 22 -3.89 4.14 0.31
CA GLY A 22 -4.39 5.40 0.87
C GLY A 22 -3.37 6.55 0.79
N ILE A 23 -2.34 6.44 -0.06
CA ILE A 23 -1.35 7.52 -0.29
C ILE A 23 -2.05 8.78 -0.80
N ASP A 24 -3.02 8.61 -1.70
CA ASP A 24 -3.83 9.69 -2.24
C ASP A 24 -5.30 9.27 -2.43
N VAL A 25 -6.16 10.28 -2.56
CA VAL A 25 -7.59 10.15 -2.84
C VAL A 25 -7.96 11.03 -4.02
N GLY A 26 -8.56 10.42 -5.05
CA GLY A 26 -9.06 11.12 -6.23
C GLY A 26 -10.47 11.67 -6.03
N LYS A 27 -10.68 12.94 -6.38
CA LYS A 27 -11.99 13.62 -6.36
C LYS A 27 -12.28 14.21 -7.74
N LEU A 28 -13.26 13.62 -8.43
CA LEU A 28 -13.78 14.11 -9.72
C LEU A 28 -15.07 14.89 -9.50
N VAL A 29 -15.13 16.12 -10.01
CA VAL A 29 -16.32 16.96 -10.03
C VAL A 29 -16.79 17.11 -11.47
N LEU A 30 -18.00 16.64 -11.75
CA LEU A 30 -18.64 16.74 -13.06
C LEU A 30 -19.69 17.84 -13.07
N ASP A 31 -19.83 18.52 -14.21
CA ASP A 31 -21.00 19.31 -14.55
C ASP A 31 -21.92 18.46 -15.45
N TYR A 32 -23.17 18.28 -15.02
CA TYR A 32 -24.13 17.36 -15.63
C TYR A 32 -25.43 18.09 -15.95
N GLN A 33 -25.79 18.15 -17.23
CA GLN A 33 -26.94 18.90 -17.75
C GLN A 33 -28.14 17.98 -18.06
N GLU A 34 -28.40 17.00 -17.19
CA GLU A 34 -29.53 16.06 -17.26
C GLU A 34 -29.63 15.21 -18.54
N LYS A 35 -28.60 15.25 -19.40
CA LYS A 35 -28.54 14.45 -20.62
C LYS A 35 -27.73 13.18 -20.39
N PRO A 36 -28.32 11.98 -20.52
CA PRO A 36 -27.64 10.72 -20.23
C PRO A 36 -26.28 10.62 -20.92
N HIS A 37 -25.26 10.24 -20.14
CA HIS A 37 -23.88 10.04 -20.59
C HIS A 37 -23.16 11.30 -21.13
N GLN A 38 -23.74 12.49 -20.96
CA GLN A 38 -23.11 13.76 -21.32
C GLN A 38 -22.78 14.56 -20.06
N PHE A 39 -21.49 14.82 -19.88
CA PHE A 39 -20.95 15.60 -18.77
C PHE A 39 -19.70 16.34 -19.21
N THR A 40 -19.34 17.39 -18.50
CA THR A 40 -18.02 18.02 -18.61
C THR A 40 -17.30 17.90 -17.26
N VAL A 41 -15.96 17.87 -17.29
CA VAL A 41 -15.16 17.86 -16.07
C VAL A 41 -15.04 19.29 -15.56
N LYS A 42 -15.61 19.55 -14.38
CA LYS A 42 -15.50 20.85 -13.72
C LYS A 42 -14.18 20.97 -12.95
N ASN A 43 -13.78 19.91 -12.25
CA ASN A 43 -12.52 19.85 -11.53
C ASN A 43 -12.10 18.39 -11.32
N PHE A 44 -10.78 18.14 -11.26
CA PHE A 44 -10.22 16.90 -10.77
C PHE A 44 -9.04 17.20 -9.85
N GLU A 45 -8.95 16.46 -8.75
CA GLU A 45 -7.86 16.57 -7.79
C GLU A 45 -7.47 15.16 -7.32
N LEU A 46 -6.19 14.81 -7.47
CA LEU A 46 -5.60 13.65 -6.81
C LEU A 46 -4.83 14.17 -5.58
N LYS A 47 -5.46 14.09 -4.41
CA LYS A 47 -4.92 14.70 -3.18
C LYS A 47 -4.14 13.69 -2.36
N THR A 48 -2.85 13.94 -2.15
CA THR A 48 -2.02 13.19 -1.21
C THR A 48 -2.54 13.37 0.22
N ILE A 49 -2.56 12.27 0.98
CA ILE A 49 -3.04 12.24 2.37
C ILE A 49 -1.84 12.24 3.32
N PHE A 50 -1.49 13.41 3.83
CA PHE A 50 -0.52 13.56 4.91
C PHE A 50 -1.25 13.49 6.26
N ALA A 51 -0.88 12.53 7.12
CA ALA A 51 -1.64 12.23 8.34
C ALA A 51 -1.76 13.41 9.33
N ASP A 52 -0.81 14.34 9.31
CA ASP A 52 -0.78 15.57 10.12
C ASP A 52 -1.74 16.66 9.64
N GLU A 53 -2.22 16.59 8.40
CA GLU A 53 -3.21 17.53 7.83
C GLU A 53 -4.66 17.13 8.14
N TRP A 54 -4.90 15.92 8.65
CA TRP A 54 -6.25 15.38 8.81
C TRP A 54 -6.61 15.05 10.26
N LYS A 55 -7.85 15.34 10.63
CA LYS A 55 -8.43 14.84 11.88
C LYS A 55 -8.99 13.44 11.62
N PRO A 56 -8.52 12.39 12.31
CA PRO A 56 -9.04 11.04 12.11
C PRO A 56 -10.50 10.96 12.57
N ASP A 57 -11.32 10.25 11.82
CA ASP A 57 -12.67 9.92 12.25
C ASP A 57 -12.64 9.09 13.55
N PRO A 58 -13.31 9.54 14.63
CA PRO A 58 -13.18 8.90 15.94
C PRO A 58 -13.74 7.47 15.97
N GLN A 59 -14.77 7.16 15.19
CA GLN A 59 -15.37 5.83 15.16
C GLN A 59 -14.45 4.82 14.48
N THR A 60 -13.87 5.20 13.33
CA THR A 60 -12.88 4.40 12.60
C THR A 60 -11.64 4.15 13.46
N LYS A 61 -11.14 5.20 14.12
CA LYS A 61 -10.00 5.09 15.03
C LYS A 61 -10.28 4.09 16.17
N GLN A 62 -11.46 4.16 16.79
CA GLN A 62 -11.84 3.26 17.88
C GLN A 62 -11.82 1.78 17.47
N VAL A 63 -12.28 1.47 16.26
CA VAL A 63 -12.25 0.10 15.74
C VAL A 63 -10.81 -0.38 15.50
N ILE A 64 -9.96 0.47 14.90
CA ILE A 64 -8.54 0.16 14.69
C ILE A 64 -7.82 -0.06 16.02
N ASP A 65 -8.02 0.82 17.00
CA ASP A 65 -7.44 0.71 18.34
C ASP A 65 -7.85 -0.61 19.02
N GLY A 66 -9.11 -1.01 18.88
CA GLY A 66 -9.63 -2.28 19.40
C GLY A 66 -8.93 -3.50 18.79
N TRP A 67 -8.74 -3.51 17.47
CA TRP A 67 -8.02 -4.59 16.78
C TRP A 67 -6.54 -4.62 17.14
N ASN A 68 -5.87 -3.47 17.21
CA ASN A 68 -4.48 -3.37 17.62
C ASN A 68 -4.29 -3.97 19.01
N LYS A 69 -5.13 -3.62 19.99
CA LYS A 69 -5.06 -4.17 21.34
C LYS A 69 -5.24 -5.69 21.39
N LYS A 70 -6.11 -6.24 20.54
CA LYS A 70 -6.35 -7.69 20.48
C LYS A 70 -5.14 -8.47 19.96
N LEU A 71 -4.38 -7.88 19.03
CA LEU A 71 -3.25 -8.52 18.36
C LEU A 71 -1.91 -8.24 19.05
N ASP A 72 -1.84 -7.19 19.87
CA ASP A 72 -0.63 -6.65 20.51
C ASP A 72 0.25 -7.73 21.15
N LYS A 73 -0.34 -8.62 21.95
CA LYS A 73 0.39 -9.69 22.65
C LYS A 73 1.19 -10.60 21.70
N VAL A 74 0.68 -10.82 20.49
CA VAL A 74 1.34 -11.68 19.48
C VAL A 74 2.40 -10.90 18.70
N VAL A 75 2.09 -9.67 18.29
CA VAL A 75 2.94 -8.92 17.34
C VAL A 75 4.07 -8.13 18.00
N GLN A 76 4.00 -7.85 19.30
CA GLN A 76 5.02 -7.07 20.02
C GLN A 76 6.32 -7.84 20.29
N GLN A 77 6.37 -9.15 20.03
CA GLN A 77 7.56 -9.95 20.28
C GLN A 77 8.69 -9.55 19.32
N THR A 78 9.77 -8.98 19.87
CA THR A 78 11.01 -8.75 19.13
C THR A 78 11.65 -10.10 18.76
N VAL A 79 11.87 -10.34 17.46
CA VAL A 79 12.47 -11.58 16.94
C VAL A 79 13.87 -11.39 16.36
N ALA A 80 14.25 -10.16 16.01
CA ALA A 80 15.55 -9.81 15.44
C ALA A 80 15.81 -8.30 15.56
N GLN A 81 17.02 -7.88 15.19
CA GLN A 81 17.42 -6.48 15.05
C GLN A 81 18.21 -6.31 13.75
N SER A 82 18.17 -5.11 13.15
CA SER A 82 18.95 -4.77 11.96
C SER A 82 19.66 -3.42 12.18
N PRO A 83 20.94 -3.27 11.80
CA PRO A 83 21.65 -2.00 11.92
C PRO A 83 21.20 -0.95 10.89
N VAL A 84 20.47 -1.37 9.86
CA VAL A 84 19.96 -0.53 8.77
C VAL A 84 18.53 -0.92 8.39
N GLU A 85 17.83 -0.04 7.68
CA GLU A 85 16.52 -0.36 7.13
C GLU A 85 16.60 -1.50 6.11
N LEU A 86 15.66 -2.45 6.19
CA LEU A 86 15.57 -3.56 5.25
C LEU A 86 14.56 -3.20 4.14
N THR A 87 14.99 -3.31 2.87
CA THR A 87 14.23 -2.84 1.72
C THR A 87 13.85 -3.98 0.78
N ARG A 88 12.82 -3.74 -0.02
CA ARG A 88 12.39 -4.62 -1.12
C ARG A 88 12.74 -3.99 -2.47
N ALA A 89 13.06 -4.82 -3.46
CA ALA A 89 13.17 -4.42 -4.86
C ALA A 89 12.34 -5.37 -5.72
N TYR A 90 11.82 -4.87 -6.85
CA TYR A 90 10.90 -5.63 -7.70
C TYR A 90 11.57 -6.27 -8.92
N GLY A 91 12.58 -5.61 -9.49
CA GLY A 91 13.31 -6.07 -10.68
C GLY A 91 14.72 -6.57 -10.41
N GLU A 92 15.17 -6.55 -9.15
CA GLU A 92 16.53 -6.89 -8.74
C GLU A 92 16.56 -7.37 -7.27
N SER A 93 17.73 -7.80 -6.79
CA SER A 93 17.93 -8.20 -5.40
C SER A 93 17.73 -7.06 -4.41
N SER A 94 17.36 -7.40 -3.17
CA SER A 94 17.26 -6.45 -2.06
C SER A 94 17.56 -7.13 -0.74
N SER A 95 17.75 -6.35 0.34
CA SER A 95 18.08 -6.91 1.65
C SER A 95 16.98 -7.82 2.20
N LEU A 96 15.69 -7.44 2.09
CA LEU A 96 14.58 -8.33 2.47
C LEU A 96 14.46 -9.56 1.56
N GLY A 97 14.66 -9.38 0.24
CA GLY A 97 14.57 -10.49 -0.72
C GLY A 97 15.65 -11.54 -0.47
N ASN A 98 16.89 -11.09 -0.26
CA ASN A 98 18.02 -11.96 0.07
C ASN A 98 17.82 -12.65 1.43
N LEU A 99 17.43 -11.90 2.47
CA LEU A 99 17.18 -12.46 3.80
C LEU A 99 16.09 -13.55 3.76
N ALA A 100 15.01 -13.33 3.03
CA ALA A 100 13.94 -14.32 2.89
C ALA A 100 14.42 -15.59 2.16
N ALA A 101 15.18 -15.44 1.07
CA ALA A 101 15.75 -16.57 0.35
C ALA A 101 16.73 -17.38 1.22
N ASP A 102 17.60 -16.72 1.96
CA ASP A 102 18.56 -17.34 2.87
C ASP A 102 17.85 -18.10 4.00
N ALA A 103 16.79 -17.52 4.57
CA ALA A 103 15.97 -18.17 5.59
C ALA A 103 15.29 -19.44 5.07
N LEU A 104 14.76 -19.40 3.83
CA LEU A 104 14.19 -20.58 3.18
C LEU A 104 15.25 -21.65 2.90
N LEU A 105 16.42 -21.27 2.40
CA LEU A 105 17.54 -22.19 2.16
C LEU A 105 17.99 -22.87 3.45
N PHE A 106 18.19 -22.10 4.52
CA PHE A 106 18.57 -22.61 5.83
C PHE A 106 17.55 -23.58 6.41
N THR A 107 16.25 -23.27 6.30
CA THR A 107 15.18 -24.14 6.80
C THR A 107 15.00 -25.41 5.98
N ALA A 108 15.19 -25.34 4.65
CA ALA A 108 15.21 -26.52 3.79
C ALA A 108 16.38 -27.46 4.13
N GLY A 109 17.58 -26.92 4.34
CA GLY A 109 18.76 -27.69 4.76
C GLY A 109 18.59 -28.38 6.12
N LYS A 110 17.81 -27.81 7.04
CA LYS A 110 17.48 -28.46 8.32
C LYS A 110 16.55 -29.68 8.20
N ARG A 111 15.81 -29.84 7.10
CA ARG A 111 14.93 -31.00 6.87
C ARG A 111 15.64 -32.20 6.23
N HIS A 112 16.83 -31.99 5.67
CA HIS A 112 17.70 -33.04 5.15
C HIS A 112 19.10 -32.82 5.71
N PRO A 113 19.45 -33.40 6.89
CA PRO A 113 20.85 -33.47 7.27
C PRO A 113 21.56 -34.22 6.14
N VAL A 114 22.35 -33.51 5.35
CA VAL A 114 23.23 -34.13 4.37
C VAL A 114 24.18 -34.96 5.24
N SER A 115 24.00 -36.28 5.20
CA SER A 115 24.99 -37.21 5.73
C SER A 115 26.24 -36.98 4.89
N ALA A 116 27.15 -36.15 5.40
CA ALA A 116 28.48 -36.06 4.87
C ALA A 116 29.12 -37.43 5.08
N TYR A 117 29.29 -38.17 3.97
CA TYR A 117 30.25 -39.26 3.88
C TYR A 117 31.67 -38.70 3.92
#